data_AF-A0A553FHF1-F1
#
_entry.id   AF-A0A553FHF1-F1
#
_cell.length_a   1.000
_cell.length_b   1.000
_cell.length_c   1.000
_cell.angle_alpha   90.00
_cell.angle_beta   90.00
_cell.angle_gamma   90.00
#
_symmetry.space_group_name_H-M   'P 1'
#
loop_
_entity.id
_entity.type
_entity.pdbx_description
1 polymer ?
#
loop_
_entity_poly.entity_id
_entity_poly.type
_entity_poly.pdbx_seq_one_letter_code
_entity_poly.pdbx_strand_id
1 'polypeptide(L)'
;MMKLLNPVTQQQLSKDSAAVFTQTKQALGFVPNLYRYIALSDDIFKQFSQMNNAFANSSFSALERELIQLTTSKVNQCNYCLAGHVYFSKQQNLNPDLIKSILSTDKLEDRKLDALNCLCRALVKERGSISEELISNFLEQGYNQAQFIELIMGICLKTFTNLLSKSAEIDIDQEFLYQFH
;
A
#
# COMPACT_ATOMS: atom_id res chain seq x y z
N MET A 1 -11.03 -21.03 11.43
CA MET A 1 -9.82 -20.80 12.25
C MET A 1 -10.15 -19.78 13.33
N MET A 2 -9.58 -19.90 14.52
CA MET A 2 -9.85 -18.96 15.62
C MET A 2 -8.94 -17.73 15.44
N LYS A 3 -9.51 -16.56 15.12
CA LYS A 3 -8.73 -15.31 15.03
C LYS A 3 -8.20 -14.97 16.42
N LEU A 4 -6.89 -15.15 16.63
CA LEU A 4 -6.24 -14.89 17.92
C LEU A 4 -6.03 -13.38 18.17
N LEU A 5 -6.02 -12.57 17.10
CA LEU A 5 -6.00 -11.12 17.17
C LEU A 5 -7.41 -10.59 16.92
N ASN A 6 -7.95 -9.85 17.89
CA ASN A 6 -9.25 -9.20 17.77
C ASN A 6 -9.04 -7.71 17.46
N PRO A 7 -9.74 -7.12 16.47
CA PRO A 7 -9.63 -5.70 16.17
C PRO A 7 -10.17 -4.85 17.33
N VAL A 8 -9.63 -3.64 17.50
CA VAL A 8 -10.20 -2.72 18.50
C VAL A 8 -11.61 -2.29 18.13
N THR A 9 -12.49 -2.30 19.13
CA THR A 9 -13.81 -1.70 19.06
C THR A 9 -13.74 -0.19 19.28
N GLN A 10 -14.80 0.53 18.92
CA GLN A 10 -14.87 1.99 19.13
C GLN A 10 -14.65 2.38 20.60
N GLN A 11 -15.08 1.55 21.55
CA GLN A 11 -14.98 1.81 22.99
C GLN A 11 -13.56 1.60 23.54
N GLN A 12 -12.72 0.86 22.82
CA GLN A 12 -11.34 0.54 23.22
C GLN A 12 -10.32 1.53 22.64
N LEU A 13 -10.74 2.45 21.77
CA LEU A 13 -9.84 3.42 21.15
C LEU A 13 -9.35 4.44 22.19
N SER A 14 -8.04 4.65 22.21
CA SER A 14 -7.46 5.83 22.87
C SER A 14 -7.90 7.12 22.16
N LYS A 15 -7.67 8.27 22.81
CA LYS A 15 -7.95 9.58 22.22
C LYS A 15 -7.14 9.83 20.95
N ASP A 16 -5.86 9.45 20.95
CA ASP A 16 -4.96 9.61 19.81
C ASP A 16 -5.42 8.74 18.62
N SER A 17 -5.74 7.46 18.86
CA SER A 17 -6.26 6.56 17.83
C SER A 17 -7.63 7.01 17.31
N ALA A 18 -8.49 7.55 18.17
CA ALA A 18 -9.79 8.10 17.77
C ALA A 18 -9.65 9.32 16.82
N ALA A 19 -8.63 10.16 17.01
CA ALA A 19 -8.34 11.27 16.10
C ALA A 19 -7.95 10.76 14.70
N VAL A 20 -7.07 9.76 14.61
CA VAL A 20 -6.69 9.14 13.34
C VAL A 20 -7.90 8.48 12.66
N PHE A 21 -8.78 7.81 13.41
CA PHE A 21 -10.02 7.23 12.86
C PHE A 21 -10.94 8.30 12.29
N THR A 22 -11.08 9.42 12.99
CA THR A 22 -11.92 10.55 12.55
C THR A 22 -11.39 11.12 11.23
N GLN A 23 -10.08 11.40 11.16
CA GLN A 23 -9.44 11.88 9.94
C GLN A 23 -9.57 10.88 8.78
N THR A 24 -9.37 9.59 9.07
CA THR A 24 -9.50 8.52 8.06
C THR A 24 -10.93 8.46 7.51
N LYS A 25 -11.94 8.51 8.38
CA LYS A 25 -13.34 8.51 7.98
C LYS A 25 -13.71 9.76 7.18
N GLN A 26 -13.15 10.93 7.50
CA GLN A 26 -13.34 12.15 6.72
C GLN A 26 -12.72 12.04 5.32
N ALA A 27 -11.55 11.42 5.21
CA ALA A 27 -10.84 11.27 3.94
C ALA A 27 -11.44 10.17 3.03
N LEU A 28 -11.87 9.06 3.61
CA LEU A 28 -12.28 7.86 2.85
C LEU A 28 -13.78 7.56 2.92
N GLY A 29 -14.52 8.19 3.83
CA GLY A 29 -15.92 7.87 4.14
C GLY A 29 -16.10 6.74 5.16
N PHE A 30 -15.08 5.91 5.37
CA PHE A 30 -15.07 4.78 6.31
C PHE A 30 -13.67 4.60 6.94
N VAL A 31 -13.55 3.68 7.89
CA VAL A 31 -12.26 3.28 8.47
C VAL A 31 -11.97 1.84 8.06
N PRO A 32 -10.90 1.58 7.28
CA PRO A 32 -10.55 0.23 6.86
C PRO A 32 -10.38 -0.72 8.05
N ASN A 33 -10.82 -1.97 7.91
CA ASN A 33 -10.70 -3.01 8.93
C ASN A 33 -9.26 -3.13 9.45
N LEU A 34 -8.27 -3.05 8.56
CA LEU A 34 -6.85 -3.04 8.90
C LEU A 34 -6.47 -2.02 9.98
N TYR A 35 -7.03 -0.80 9.94
CA TYR A 35 -6.69 0.25 10.90
C TYR A 35 -7.12 -0.14 12.33
N ARG A 36 -8.17 -0.95 12.46
CA ARG A 36 -8.60 -1.49 13.76
C ARG A 36 -7.63 -2.53 14.34
N TYR A 37 -6.85 -3.20 13.51
CA TYR A 37 -5.80 -4.11 13.98
C TYR A 37 -4.54 -3.35 14.34
N ILE A 38 -4.15 -2.34 13.56
CA ILE A 38 -2.98 -1.51 13.88
C ILE A 38 -3.20 -0.75 15.20
N ALA A 39 -4.42 -0.25 15.42
CA ALA A 39 -4.82 0.44 16.65
C ALA A 39 -4.82 -0.43 17.92
N LEU A 40 -4.50 -1.73 17.83
CA LEU A 40 -4.14 -2.52 19.02
C LEU A 40 -2.87 -1.98 19.70
N SER A 41 -2.06 -1.20 18.98
CA SER A 41 -0.95 -0.44 19.53
C SER A 41 -1.06 1.02 19.11
N ASP A 42 -1.47 1.88 20.04
CA ASP A 42 -1.72 3.31 19.78
C ASP A 42 -0.50 4.04 19.20
N ASP A 43 0.68 3.85 19.80
CA ASP A 43 1.92 4.49 19.34
C ASP A 43 2.29 4.05 17.92
N ILE A 44 2.18 2.75 17.62
CA ILE A 44 2.45 2.23 16.29
C ILE A 44 1.42 2.76 15.28
N PHE A 45 0.15 2.84 15.65
CA PHE A 45 -0.88 3.35 14.75
C PHE A 45 -0.71 4.83 14.42
N LYS A 46 -0.34 5.64 15.42
CA LYS A 46 0.01 7.05 15.21
C LYS A 46 1.19 7.22 14.26
N GLN A 47 2.27 6.46 14.47
CA GLN A 47 3.45 6.54 13.61
C GLN A 47 3.18 6.00 12.21
N PHE A 48 2.43 4.89 12.09
CA PHE A 48 2.00 4.36 10.80
C PHE A 48 1.22 5.40 10.00
N SER A 49 0.27 6.11 10.63
CA SER A 49 -0.49 7.19 9.98
C SER A 49 0.42 8.32 9.50
N GLN A 50 1.40 8.74 10.31
CA GLN A 50 2.36 9.78 9.93
C GLN A 50 3.24 9.34 8.75
N MET A 51 3.76 8.12 8.76
CA MET A 51 4.56 7.57 7.67
C MET A 51 3.73 7.40 6.39
N ASN A 52 2.48 6.96 6.51
CA ASN A 52 1.58 6.85 5.36
C ASN A 52 1.28 8.22 4.75
N ASN A 53 1.07 9.25 5.58
CA ASN A 53 0.92 10.63 5.11
C ASN A 53 2.21 11.16 4.46
N ALA A 54 3.39 10.83 4.99
CA ALA A 54 4.66 11.21 4.37
C ALA A 54 4.80 10.58 2.98
N PHE A 55 4.47 9.29 2.81
CA PHE A 55 4.49 8.63 1.51
C PHE A 55 3.42 9.19 0.55
N ALA A 56 2.23 9.54 1.04
CA ALA A 56 1.21 10.19 0.21
C ALA A 56 1.66 11.56 -0.34
N ASN A 57 2.57 12.24 0.36
CA ASN A 57 3.19 13.50 -0.03
C ASN A 57 4.58 13.33 -0.68
N SER A 58 4.98 12.09 -1.01
CA SER A 58 6.20 11.82 -1.76
C SER A 58 6.17 12.45 -3.15
N SER A 59 7.34 12.51 -3.79
CA SER A 59 7.47 13.06 -5.14
C SER A 59 6.96 12.15 -6.26
N PHE A 60 6.43 10.97 -5.94
CA PHE A 60 5.71 10.11 -6.89
C PHE A 60 4.32 10.66 -7.19
N SER A 61 3.87 10.47 -8.44
CA SER A 61 2.46 10.68 -8.81
C SER A 61 1.52 9.70 -8.10
N ALA A 62 0.22 10.01 -8.08
CA ALA A 62 -0.80 9.11 -7.52
C ALA A 62 -0.75 7.70 -8.13
N LEU A 63 -0.58 7.63 -9.45
CA LEU A 63 -0.44 6.39 -10.19
C LEU A 63 0.81 5.59 -9.80
N GLU A 64 1.97 6.26 -9.68
CA GLU A 64 3.23 5.60 -9.29
C GLU A 64 3.16 5.10 -7.84
N ARG A 65 2.50 5.84 -6.94
CA ARG A 65 2.24 5.36 -5.58
C ARG A 65 1.39 4.09 -5.61
N GLU A 66 0.27 4.07 -6.34
CA GLU A 66 -0.55 2.86 -6.45
C GLU A 66 0.19 1.70 -7.14
N LEU A 67 1.04 1.98 -8.13
CA LEU A 67 1.91 0.98 -8.74
C LEU A 67 2.80 0.31 -7.68
N ILE A 68 3.48 1.09 -6.83
CA ILE A 68 4.30 0.56 -5.74
C ILE A 68 3.46 -0.33 -4.82
N GLN A 69 2.29 0.15 -4.38
CA GLN A 69 1.45 -0.56 -3.41
C GLN A 69 0.86 -1.85 -3.97
N LEU A 70 0.37 -1.82 -5.21
CA LEU A 70 -0.17 -2.99 -5.92
C LEU A 70 0.92 -4.00 -6.21
N THR A 71 2.08 -3.56 -6.71
CA THR A 71 3.21 -4.43 -7.02
C THR A 71 3.74 -5.13 -5.78
N THR A 72 3.97 -4.42 -4.67
CA THR A 72 4.39 -5.05 -3.41
C THR A 72 3.35 -6.04 -2.91
N SER A 73 2.05 -5.69 -2.95
CA SER A 73 0.97 -6.57 -2.51
C SER A 73 0.81 -7.82 -3.39
N LYS A 74 1.05 -7.69 -4.69
CA LYS A 74 1.04 -8.80 -5.66
C LYS A 74 2.18 -9.77 -5.36
N VAL A 75 3.41 -9.27 -5.19
CA VAL A 75 4.58 -10.10 -4.83
C VAL A 75 4.37 -10.80 -3.49
N ASN A 76 3.84 -10.08 -2.50
CA ASN A 76 3.54 -10.63 -1.16
C ASN A 76 2.26 -11.49 -1.12
N GLN A 77 1.51 -11.60 -2.22
CA GLN A 77 0.26 -12.35 -2.32
C GLN A 77 -0.74 -11.96 -1.22
N CYS A 78 -1.03 -10.67 -1.08
CA CYS A 78 -1.94 -10.14 -0.06
C CYS A 78 -3.26 -9.67 -0.68
N ASN A 79 -4.28 -10.54 -0.64
CA ASN A 79 -5.59 -10.27 -1.25
C ASN A 79 -6.32 -9.07 -0.64
N TYR A 80 -6.24 -8.89 0.69
CA TYR A 80 -6.83 -7.73 1.37
C TYR A 80 -6.26 -6.41 0.83
N CYS A 81 -4.93 -6.30 0.76
CA CYS A 81 -4.29 -5.08 0.28
C CYS A 81 -4.48 -4.89 -1.23
N LEU A 82 -4.51 -5.96 -2.03
CA LEU A 82 -4.84 -5.86 -3.46
C LEU A 82 -6.25 -5.28 -3.66
N ALA A 83 -7.25 -5.82 -2.95
CA ALA A 83 -8.62 -5.32 -3.03
C ALA A 83 -8.71 -3.83 -2.62
N GLY A 84 -8.06 -3.45 -1.52
CA GLY A 84 -8.04 -2.06 -1.06
C GLY A 84 -7.37 -1.10 -2.05
N HIS A 85 -6.21 -1.46 -2.61
CA HIS A 85 -5.50 -0.57 -3.54
C HIS A 85 -6.15 -0.50 -4.92
N VAL A 86 -6.87 -1.53 -5.36
CA VAL A 86 -7.77 -1.42 -6.53
C VAL A 86 -8.91 -0.44 -6.24
N TYR A 87 -9.51 -0.52 -5.05
CA TYR A 87 -10.55 0.42 -4.64
C TYR A 87 -10.04 1.86 -4.61
N PHE A 88 -8.90 2.11 -3.97
CA PHE A 88 -8.32 3.45 -3.87
C PHE A 88 -7.85 4.01 -5.22
N SER A 89 -7.35 3.17 -6.11
CA SER A 89 -7.01 3.58 -7.48
C SER A 89 -8.24 4.15 -8.22
N LYS A 90 -9.42 3.54 -8.04
CA LYS A 90 -10.67 4.05 -8.62
C LYS A 90 -11.11 5.36 -7.97
N GLN A 91 -11.03 5.49 -6.65
CA GLN A 91 -11.35 6.74 -5.95
C GLN A 91 -10.47 7.92 -6.40
N GLN A 92 -9.23 7.62 -6.79
CA GLN A 92 -8.29 8.58 -7.35
C GLN A 92 -8.50 8.82 -8.87
N ASN A 93 -9.55 8.23 -9.48
CA ASN A 93 -9.84 8.30 -10.91
C ASN A 93 -8.67 7.84 -11.80
N LEU A 94 -7.87 6.87 -11.34
CA LEU A 94 -6.79 6.30 -12.13
C LEU A 94 -7.35 5.43 -13.26
N ASN A 95 -6.62 5.35 -14.37
CA ASN A 95 -7.02 4.56 -15.53
C ASN A 95 -7.15 3.06 -15.16
N PRO A 96 -8.36 2.46 -15.25
CA PRO A 96 -8.58 1.08 -14.85
C PRO A 96 -7.83 0.06 -15.71
N ASP A 97 -7.58 0.35 -16.98
CA ASP A 97 -6.81 -0.55 -17.86
C ASP A 97 -5.35 -0.62 -17.43
N LEU A 98 -4.80 0.50 -16.96
CA LEU A 98 -3.44 0.53 -16.45
C LEU A 98 -3.34 -0.23 -15.12
N ILE A 99 -4.31 -0.06 -14.22
CA ILE A 99 -4.38 -0.86 -12.97
C ILE A 99 -4.48 -2.36 -13.29
N LYS A 100 -5.27 -2.73 -14.30
CA LYS A 100 -5.37 -4.12 -14.77
C LYS A 100 -4.04 -4.62 -15.33
N SER A 101 -3.31 -3.82 -16.09
CA SER A 101 -1.97 -4.18 -16.58
C SER A 101 -1.00 -4.45 -15.44
N ILE A 102 -0.95 -3.59 -14.42
CA ILE A 102 -0.12 -3.77 -13.21
C ILE A 102 -0.41 -5.12 -12.52
N LEU A 103 -1.69 -5.47 -12.41
CA LEU A 103 -2.11 -6.72 -11.77
C LEU A 103 -1.83 -7.95 -12.63
N SER A 104 -1.96 -7.86 -13.95
CA SER A 104 -1.92 -9.00 -14.86
C SER A 104 -0.54 -9.32 -15.41
N THR A 105 0.34 -8.32 -15.54
CA THR A 105 1.66 -8.50 -16.16
C THR A 105 2.78 -8.15 -15.20
N ASP A 106 3.97 -8.66 -15.49
CA ASP A 106 5.20 -8.31 -14.79
C ASP A 106 5.99 -7.22 -15.52
N LYS A 107 5.56 -6.86 -16.74
CA LYS A 107 6.15 -5.86 -17.63
C LYS A 107 5.06 -4.90 -18.12
N LEU A 108 5.32 -3.60 -18.00
CA LEU A 108 4.44 -2.53 -18.47
C LEU A 108 4.94 -1.96 -19.81
N GLU A 109 4.03 -1.37 -20.58
CA GLU A 109 4.36 -0.77 -21.88
C GLU A 109 5.08 0.59 -21.73
N ASP A 110 4.65 1.38 -20.74
CA ASP A 110 5.31 2.64 -20.39
C ASP A 110 6.67 2.34 -19.73
N ARG A 111 7.75 2.80 -20.35
CA ARG A 111 9.12 2.50 -19.92
C ARG A 111 9.45 3.05 -18.53
N LYS A 112 8.90 4.22 -18.18
CA LYS A 112 9.14 4.85 -16.88
C LYS A 112 8.44 4.07 -15.78
N LEU A 113 7.16 3.75 -15.96
CA LEU A 113 6.42 2.91 -15.03
C LEU A 113 7.00 1.49 -14.94
N ASP A 114 7.47 0.92 -16.06
CA ASP A 114 8.09 -0.41 -16.07
C ASP A 114 9.39 -0.45 -15.27
N ALA A 115 10.23 0.60 -15.35
CA ALA A 115 11.44 0.70 -14.54
C ALA A 115 11.14 0.73 -13.04
N LEU A 116 10.14 1.54 -12.63
CA LEU A 116 9.65 1.57 -11.24
C LEU A 116 9.08 0.20 -10.82
N ASN A 117 8.26 -0.43 -11.67
CA ASN A 117 7.68 -1.74 -11.40
C ASN A 117 8.77 -2.82 -11.23
N CYS A 118 9.74 -2.87 -12.14
CA CYS A 118 10.84 -3.84 -12.10
C CYS A 118 11.68 -3.69 -10.84
N LEU A 119 12.09 -2.46 -10.51
CA LEU A 119 12.87 -2.19 -9.30
C LEU A 119 12.07 -2.52 -8.03
N CYS A 120 10.79 -2.12 -7.96
CA CYS A 120 9.90 -2.44 -6.84
C CYS A 120 9.77 -3.97 -6.66
N ARG A 121 9.51 -4.72 -7.73
CA ARG A 121 9.42 -6.19 -7.70
C ARG A 121 10.71 -6.82 -7.19
N ALA A 122 11.86 -6.37 -7.68
CA ALA A 122 13.16 -6.89 -7.29
C ALA A 122 13.48 -6.60 -5.82
N LEU A 123 13.25 -5.37 -5.35
CA LEU A 123 13.43 -4.99 -3.95
C LEU A 123 12.62 -5.88 -2.99
N VAL A 124 11.37 -6.20 -3.34
CA VAL A 124 10.51 -7.06 -2.52
C VAL A 124 10.94 -8.52 -2.59
N LYS A 125 11.18 -9.07 -3.79
CA LYS A 125 11.53 -10.49 -3.98
C LYS A 125 12.91 -10.84 -3.41
N GLU A 126 13.90 -10.02 -3.74
CA GLU A 126 15.30 -10.23 -3.39
C GLU A 126 15.68 -9.57 -2.05
N ARG A 127 14.70 -9.00 -1.33
CA ARG A 127 14.89 -8.41 0.01
C ARG A 127 16.00 -7.36 0.06
N GLY A 128 16.11 -6.55 -1.00
CA GLY A 128 17.12 -5.50 -1.13
C GLY A 128 18.43 -5.93 -1.80
N SER A 129 18.64 -7.22 -2.08
CA SER A 129 19.79 -7.70 -2.87
C SER A 129 19.58 -7.45 -4.36
N ILE A 130 19.66 -6.18 -4.77
CA ILE A 130 19.39 -5.73 -6.15
C ILE A 130 20.67 -5.42 -6.93
N SER A 131 20.62 -5.53 -8.25
CA SER A 131 21.71 -5.15 -9.14
C SER A 131 21.79 -3.63 -9.34
N GLU A 132 23.00 -3.12 -9.59
CA GLU A 132 23.22 -1.72 -9.96
C GLU A 132 22.47 -1.33 -11.25
N GLU A 133 22.31 -2.27 -12.18
CA GLU A 133 21.58 -2.09 -13.43
C GLU A 133 20.12 -1.66 -13.20
N LEU A 134 19.42 -2.26 -12.24
CA LEU A 134 18.04 -1.89 -11.93
C LEU A 134 17.93 -0.47 -11.35
N ILE A 135 18.92 -0.08 -10.54
CA ILE A 135 18.98 1.28 -9.99
C ILE A 135 19.31 2.27 -11.12
N SER A 136 20.27 1.94 -12.00
CA SER A 136 20.63 2.78 -13.14
C SER A 136 19.43 3.03 -14.05
N ASN A 137 18.72 1.97 -14.45
CA ASN A 137 17.54 2.08 -15.31
C ASN A 137 16.45 2.94 -14.66
N PHE A 138 16.21 2.81 -13.35
CA PHE A 138 15.28 3.67 -12.63
C PHE A 138 15.68 5.15 -12.72
N LEU A 139 16.95 5.48 -12.50
CA LEU A 139 17.44 6.86 -12.60
C LEU A 139 17.41 7.40 -14.03
N GLU A 140 17.73 6.57 -15.02
CA GLU A 140 17.71 6.93 -16.45
C GLU A 140 16.30 7.25 -16.98
N GLN A 141 15.25 6.68 -16.38
CA GLN A 141 13.85 7.05 -16.68
C GLN A 141 13.43 8.38 -16.00
N GLY A 142 14.37 9.09 -15.37
CA GLY A 142 14.15 10.41 -14.79
C GLY A 142 13.61 10.38 -13.35
N TYR A 143 13.70 9.24 -12.66
CA TYR A 143 13.57 9.22 -11.21
C TYR A 143 14.86 9.68 -10.54
N ASN A 144 14.79 10.11 -9.28
CA ASN A 144 15.94 10.61 -8.54
C ASN A 144 16.25 9.76 -7.28
N GLN A 145 17.37 10.09 -6.62
CA GLN A 145 17.82 9.38 -5.42
C GLN A 145 16.86 9.52 -4.23
N ALA A 146 16.16 10.65 -4.10
CA ALA A 146 15.13 10.81 -3.05
C ALA A 146 13.95 9.86 -3.30
N GLN A 147 13.51 9.73 -4.56
CA GLN A 147 12.47 8.79 -4.97
C GLN A 147 12.86 7.33 -4.71
N PHE A 148 14.14 6.98 -4.76
CA PHE A 148 14.60 5.66 -4.36
C PHE A 148 14.34 5.38 -2.87
N ILE A 149 14.57 6.36 -1.99
CA ILE A 149 14.25 6.25 -0.55
C ILE A 149 12.73 6.22 -0.32
N GLU A 150 11.98 7.05 -1.05
CA GLU A 150 10.51 7.06 -0.98
C GLU A 150 9.91 5.73 -1.46
N LEU A 151 10.50 5.08 -2.47
CA LEU A 151 10.11 3.76 -2.97
C LEU A 151 10.28 2.71 -1.86
N ILE A 152 11.46 2.68 -1.22
CA ILE A 152 11.71 1.75 -0.11
C ILE A 152 10.72 2.00 1.03
N MET A 153 10.42 3.26 1.35
CA MET A 153 9.40 3.59 2.35
C MET A 153 8.01 3.05 1.98
N GLY A 154 7.60 3.24 0.72
CA GLY A 154 6.34 2.69 0.20
C GLY A 154 6.27 1.16 0.33
N ILE A 155 7.36 0.47 -0.03
CA ILE A 155 7.50 -0.98 0.13
C ILE A 155 7.41 -1.40 1.61
N CYS A 156 8.09 -0.69 2.52
CA CYS A 156 8.07 -0.99 3.95
C CYS A 156 6.66 -0.85 4.54
N LEU A 157 5.97 0.26 4.24
CA LEU A 157 4.58 0.47 4.63
C LEU A 157 3.68 -0.65 4.12
N LYS A 158 3.86 -1.06 2.86
CA LYS A 158 3.04 -2.12 2.29
C LYS A 158 3.34 -3.47 2.88
N THR A 159 4.62 -3.79 3.07
CA THR A 159 5.06 -5.03 3.72
C THR A 159 4.48 -5.14 5.12
N PHE A 160 4.50 -4.07 5.92
CA PHE A 160 3.85 -4.04 7.23
C PHE A 160 2.36 -4.41 7.13
N THR A 161 1.61 -3.73 6.26
CA THR A 161 0.17 -4.00 6.10
C THR A 161 -0.14 -5.36 5.49
N ASN A 162 0.70 -5.86 4.57
CA ASN A 162 0.54 -7.17 3.96
C ASN A 162 0.75 -8.28 4.98
N LEU A 163 1.82 -8.17 5.79
CA LEU A 163 2.11 -9.12 6.87
C LEU A 163 0.94 -9.17 7.85
N LEU A 164 0.51 -8.02 8.35
CA LEU A 164 -0.59 -7.93 9.31
C LEU A 164 -1.91 -8.47 8.73
N SER A 165 -2.26 -8.07 7.51
CA SER A 165 -3.53 -8.50 6.90
C SER A 165 -3.59 -10.01 6.67
N LYS A 166 -2.45 -10.61 6.26
CA LYS A 166 -2.36 -12.06 6.04
C LYS A 166 -2.32 -12.84 7.35
N SER A 167 -1.50 -12.41 8.32
CA SER A 167 -1.32 -13.16 9.57
C SER A 167 -2.54 -13.06 10.49
N ALA A 168 -3.27 -11.94 10.46
CA ALA A 168 -4.50 -11.75 11.23
C ALA A 168 -5.76 -12.16 10.47
N GLU A 169 -5.63 -12.67 9.23
CA GLU A 169 -6.76 -13.05 8.37
C GLU A 169 -7.84 -11.96 8.31
N ILE A 170 -7.43 -10.71 8.06
CA ILE A 170 -8.34 -9.56 8.11
C ILE A 170 -9.40 -9.69 7.02
N ASP A 171 -10.66 -9.58 7.40
CA ASP A 171 -11.77 -9.64 6.46
C ASP A 171 -11.75 -8.42 5.54
N ILE A 172 -11.93 -8.65 4.25
CA ILE A 172 -12.02 -7.58 3.26
C ILE A 172 -13.21 -6.68 3.60
N ASP A 173 -12.94 -5.38 3.66
CA ASP A 173 -13.97 -4.35 3.86
C ASP A 173 -15.07 -4.46 2.79
N GLN A 174 -16.32 -4.26 3.18
CA GLN A 174 -17.46 -4.37 2.26
C GLN A 174 -17.32 -3.37 1.10
N GLU A 175 -16.83 -2.18 1.40
CA GLU A 175 -16.52 -1.10 0.47
C GLU A 175 -15.57 -1.54 -0.66
N PHE A 176 -14.62 -2.43 -0.35
CA PHE A 176 -13.71 -3.00 -1.37
C PHE A 176 -14.40 -4.04 -2.26
N LEU A 177 -15.46 -4.70 -1.77
CA LEU A 177 -16.18 -5.77 -2.46
C LEU A 177 -17.27 -5.28 -3.42
N TYR A 178 -17.85 -4.09 -3.19
CA TYR A 178 -18.93 -3.50 -4.01
C TYR A 178 -18.56 -3.22 -5.48
N GLN A 179 -17.44 -3.74 -5.97
CA GLN A 179 -16.82 -3.39 -7.24
C GLN A 179 -16.95 -4.47 -8.33
N PHE A 180 -17.75 -5.51 -8.10
CA PHE A 180 -18.09 -6.55 -9.10
C PHE A 180 -19.53 -6.45 -9.63
N HIS A 181 -20.22 -5.33 -9.39
CA HIS A 181 -21.55 -5.03 -9.93
C HIS A 181 -21.52 -3.78 -10.80
#